data_AF-A0A4Z0YBZ8-F1
#
_entry.id   AF-A0A4Z0YBZ8-F1
#
_cell.length_a   1.000
_cell.length_b   1.000
_cell.length_c   1.000
_cell.angle_alpha   90.00
_cell.angle_beta   90.00
_cell.angle_gamma   90.00
#
_symmetry.space_group_name_H-M   'P 1'
#
loop_
_entity.id
_entity.type
_entity.pdbx_description
1 polymer ?
#
loop_
_entity_poly.entity_id
_entity_poly.type
_entity_poly.pdbx_seq_one_letter_code
_entity_poly.pdbx_strand_id
1 'polypeptide(L)'
;MKKTQKLLIAVAIIAVVALVPVVCFPVVSLQGKITTSEPIEVLSVNLKTSVSSNMQNLNPVVVKNVLVINGKKNPLVCTFQDEEKAMQSLKKRDAEFLKLMKKKWSLDDLNATNWKIYKQHLVQYTMGKLPDDLGGDKYEGQRQEVEEFLEFCECEEGNQETLKYINSANHLLKAKLVQRVSLDPIIGNLPFDDPLVQEASPS
;
A
#
# COMPACT_ATOMS: atom_id res chain seq x y z
N MET A 1 -33.78 44.52 -32.55
CA MET A 1 -33.47 43.19 -33.12
C MET A 1 -31.95 43.04 -33.25
N LYS A 2 -31.42 41.89 -32.80
CA LYS A 2 -30.01 41.42 -32.84
C LYS A 2 -29.05 42.08 -31.84
N LYS A 3 -28.25 41.36 -31.04
CA LYS A 3 -28.18 39.95 -30.61
C LYS A 3 -27.17 40.00 -29.45
N THR A 4 -27.47 39.30 -28.37
CA THR A 4 -26.59 39.02 -27.23
C THR A 4 -25.33 38.26 -27.66
N GLN A 5 -24.17 38.61 -27.13
CA GLN A 5 -23.02 37.71 -27.05
C GLN A 5 -22.38 37.82 -25.67
N LYS A 6 -22.49 36.71 -24.93
CA LYS A 6 -21.77 36.37 -23.70
C LYS A 6 -20.33 35.99 -24.05
N LEU A 7 -19.43 36.15 -23.06
CA LEU A 7 -18.11 35.52 -22.81
C LEU A 7 -17.14 36.63 -22.38
N LEU A 8 -16.30 36.52 -21.35
CA LEU A 8 -15.94 35.40 -20.48
C LEU A 8 -15.36 36.03 -19.21
N ILE A 9 -15.77 35.51 -18.06
CA ILE A 9 -15.17 35.82 -16.76
C ILE A 9 -13.73 35.28 -16.80
N ALA A 10 -12.75 36.18 -16.85
CA ALA A 10 -11.37 35.84 -16.54
C ALA A 10 -11.31 35.53 -15.04
N VAL A 11 -11.29 34.24 -14.69
CA VAL A 11 -10.97 33.82 -13.32
C VAL A 11 -9.49 34.11 -13.12
N ALA A 12 -9.21 35.19 -12.40
CA ALA A 12 -7.87 35.50 -11.93
C ALA A 12 -7.40 34.36 -11.03
N ILE A 13 -6.35 33.66 -11.46
CA ILE A 13 -5.58 32.74 -10.62
C ILE A 13 -4.89 33.62 -9.57
N ILE A 14 -5.45 33.66 -8.37
CA ILE A 14 -4.77 34.28 -7.23
C ILE A 14 -3.70 33.28 -6.78
N ALA A 15 -2.48 33.49 -7.26
CA ALA A 15 -1.28 32.96 -6.66
C ALA A 15 -1.07 33.65 -5.30
N VAL A 16 -1.64 33.08 -4.23
CA VAL A 16 -1.22 33.42 -2.87
C VAL A 16 -0.01 32.55 -2.56
N VAL A 17 1.18 33.17 -2.65
CA VAL A 17 2.41 32.68 -2.04
C VAL A 17 2.24 32.82 -0.52
N ALA A 18 1.58 31.85 0.10
CA ALA A 18 1.71 31.61 1.52
C ALA A 18 2.74 30.50 1.69
N LEU A 19 3.81 30.78 2.43
CA LEU A 19 4.75 29.80 3.00
C LEU A 19 3.99 28.93 4.01
N VAL A 20 3.06 28.12 3.51
CA VAL A 20 2.50 26.97 4.23
C VAL A 20 3.47 25.84 3.93
N PRO A 21 3.90 25.04 4.92
CA PRO A 21 4.61 23.81 4.60
C PRO A 21 3.77 23.10 3.54
N VAL A 22 4.38 22.77 2.40
CA VAL A 22 3.74 21.95 1.37
C VAL A 22 3.50 20.61 2.04
N VAL A 23 2.39 20.49 2.76
CA VAL A 23 1.83 19.22 3.14
C VAL A 23 1.51 18.63 1.78
N CYS A 24 2.28 17.62 1.36
CA CYS A 24 1.99 16.84 0.17
C CYS A 24 0.62 16.22 0.37
N PHE A 25 -0.44 16.98 0.09
CA PHE A 25 -1.78 16.45 0.02
C PHE A 25 -1.75 15.48 -1.16
N PRO A 26 -2.07 14.20 -0.94
CA PRO A 26 -2.12 13.25 -2.05
C PRO A 26 -3.11 13.80 -3.06
N VAL A 27 -2.69 13.83 -4.32
CA VAL A 27 -3.50 14.35 -5.42
C VAL A 27 -4.72 13.44 -5.55
N VAL A 28 -5.89 13.94 -5.16
CA VAL A 28 -7.15 13.21 -5.32
C VAL A 28 -7.60 13.37 -6.76
N SER A 29 -7.74 12.25 -7.48
CA SER A 29 -8.25 12.29 -8.84
C SER A 29 -9.77 12.51 -8.84
N LEU A 30 -10.24 13.41 -9.69
CA LEU A 30 -11.68 13.68 -9.88
C LEU A 30 -12.27 12.90 -11.07
N GLN A 31 -11.41 12.30 -11.88
CA GLN A 31 -11.76 11.56 -13.09
C GLN A 31 -11.22 10.13 -12.97
N GLY A 32 -12.05 9.16 -13.32
CA GLY A 32 -11.69 7.74 -13.31
C GLY A 32 -12.88 6.87 -13.68
N LYS A 33 -12.61 5.57 -13.89
CA LYS A 33 -13.63 4.58 -14.23
C LYS A 33 -14.57 4.35 -13.04
N ILE A 34 -14.00 4.23 -11.85
CA ILE A 34 -14.74 3.99 -10.62
C ILE A 34 -14.71 5.25 -9.77
N THR A 35 -15.88 5.67 -9.29
CA THR A 35 -16.02 6.92 -8.53
C THR A 35 -16.98 6.73 -7.36
N THR A 36 -16.85 7.58 -6.35
CA THR A 36 -17.87 7.74 -5.31
C THR A 36 -18.14 9.22 -5.04
N SER A 37 -19.38 9.51 -4.64
CA SER A 37 -19.84 10.83 -4.22
C SER A 37 -20.10 10.89 -2.71
N GLU A 38 -19.97 9.75 -2.01
CA GLU A 38 -20.20 9.63 -0.58
C GLU A 38 -18.87 9.44 0.15
N PRO A 39 -18.74 9.97 1.38
CA PRO A 39 -17.57 9.68 2.20
C PRO A 39 -17.42 8.17 2.42
N ILE A 40 -16.20 7.69 2.27
CA ILE A 40 -15.80 6.30 2.47
C ILE A 40 -15.67 6.04 3.98
N GLU A 41 -16.35 5.01 4.49
CA GLU A 41 -16.17 4.59 5.88
C GLU A 41 -14.95 3.68 5.99
N VAL A 42 -14.16 3.86 7.05
CA VAL A 42 -13.02 2.97 7.36
C VAL A 42 -13.32 2.29 8.69
N LEU A 43 -13.58 0.99 8.63
CA LEU A 43 -13.81 0.15 9.81
C LEU A 43 -12.48 -0.43 10.28
N SER A 44 -12.12 -0.20 11.54
CA SER A 44 -11.01 -0.91 12.19
C SER A 44 -11.48 -2.31 12.60
N VAL A 45 -10.77 -3.33 12.16
CA VAL A 45 -11.08 -4.74 12.43
C VAL A 45 -9.81 -5.48 12.84
N ASN A 46 -9.97 -6.71 13.30
CA ASN A 46 -8.87 -7.63 13.58
C ASN A 46 -9.29 -9.02 13.11
N LEU A 47 -9.33 -9.21 11.80
CA LEU A 47 -9.74 -10.48 11.19
C LEU A 47 -8.49 -11.31 10.94
N LYS A 48 -8.35 -12.42 11.66
CA LYS A 48 -7.26 -13.37 11.45
C LYS A 48 -7.35 -13.96 10.04
N THR A 49 -6.21 -14.03 9.35
CA THR A 49 -6.12 -14.66 8.04
C THR A 49 -5.32 -15.95 8.11
N SER A 50 -5.59 -16.86 7.17
CA SER A 50 -4.79 -18.06 7.00
C SER A 50 -3.65 -17.76 6.03
N VAL A 51 -2.43 -17.76 6.54
CA VAL A 51 -1.19 -17.61 5.77
C VAL A 51 -0.23 -18.75 6.14
N SER A 52 0.96 -18.79 5.56
CA SER A 52 1.96 -19.81 5.89
C SER A 52 2.25 -19.83 7.40
N SER A 53 2.52 -21.03 7.95
CA SER A 53 2.89 -21.18 9.36
C SER A 53 4.15 -20.38 9.70
N ASN A 54 5.05 -20.25 8.73
CA ASN A 54 6.27 -19.45 8.85
C ASN A 54 5.96 -17.99 9.13
N MET A 55 4.98 -17.38 8.45
CA MET A 55 4.57 -16.00 8.71
C MET A 55 3.83 -15.87 10.04
N GLN A 56 2.91 -16.79 10.35
CA GLN A 56 2.20 -16.80 11.64
C GLN A 56 3.15 -16.86 12.85
N ASN A 57 4.28 -17.55 12.70
CA ASN A 57 5.30 -17.67 13.75
C ASN A 57 6.10 -16.37 13.96
N LEU A 58 6.16 -15.47 12.96
CA LEU A 58 6.81 -14.16 13.12
C LEU A 58 5.93 -13.23 13.94
N ASN A 59 4.65 -13.13 13.55
CA ASN A 59 3.59 -12.38 14.19
C ASN A 59 2.24 -12.77 13.57
N PRO A 60 1.11 -12.69 14.30
CA PRO A 60 -0.21 -12.91 13.68
C PRO A 60 -0.44 -12.02 12.45
N VAL A 61 -0.92 -12.61 11.35
CA VAL A 61 -1.33 -11.87 10.15
C VAL A 61 -2.84 -11.65 10.16
N VAL A 62 -3.25 -10.40 9.92
CA VAL A 62 -4.63 -9.94 10.09
C VAL A 62 -5.03 -8.94 9.02
N VAL A 63 -6.32 -8.85 8.71
CA VAL A 63 -6.90 -7.67 8.08
C VAL A 63 -7.18 -6.66 9.19
N LYS A 64 -6.59 -5.46 9.06
CA LYS A 64 -6.73 -4.35 10.03
C LYS A 64 -7.87 -3.39 9.68
N ASN A 65 -8.18 -3.25 8.39
CA ASN A 65 -9.18 -2.28 7.94
C ASN A 65 -10.08 -2.84 6.84
N VAL A 66 -11.35 -2.43 6.88
CA VAL A 66 -12.33 -2.67 5.81
C VAL A 66 -12.91 -1.32 5.38
N LEU A 67 -12.89 -1.06 4.07
CA LEU A 67 -13.47 0.14 3.48
C LEU A 67 -14.94 -0.12 3.14
N VAL A 68 -15.86 0.73 3.57
CA VAL A 68 -17.25 0.69 3.10
C VAL A 68 -17.44 1.79 2.05
N ILE A 69 -17.64 1.37 0.81
CA ILE A 69 -17.79 2.25 -0.35
C ILE A 69 -19.10 1.90 -1.04
N ASN A 70 -20.01 2.86 -1.16
CA ASN A 70 -21.34 2.67 -1.77
C ASN A 70 -22.09 1.45 -1.16
N GLY A 71 -21.97 1.25 0.16
CA GLY A 71 -22.57 0.13 0.88
C GLY A 71 -21.86 -1.24 0.73
N LYS A 72 -20.81 -1.35 -0.10
CA LYS A 72 -20.02 -2.58 -0.26
C LYS A 72 -18.80 -2.56 0.66
N LYS A 73 -18.47 -3.70 1.27
CA LYS A 73 -17.28 -3.89 2.10
C LYS A 73 -16.11 -4.33 1.22
N ASN A 74 -14.99 -3.63 1.37
CA ASN A 74 -13.77 -3.86 0.61
C ASN A 74 -12.60 -4.00 1.61
N PRO A 75 -12.27 -5.23 2.05
CA PRO A 75 -11.17 -5.47 2.99
C PRO A 75 -9.85 -5.00 2.38
N LEU A 76 -9.02 -4.31 3.17
CA LEU A 76 -7.63 -4.08 2.78
C LEU A 76 -6.84 -5.40 2.82
N VAL A 77 -5.71 -5.44 2.11
CA VAL A 77 -4.83 -6.62 2.13
C VAL A 77 -4.34 -6.91 3.55
N CYS A 78 -4.16 -8.19 3.88
CA CYS A 78 -3.74 -8.58 5.22
C CYS A 78 -2.26 -8.27 5.46
N THR A 79 -1.93 -7.91 6.70
CA THR A 79 -0.57 -7.55 7.13
C THR A 79 -0.28 -8.10 8.52
N PHE A 80 0.98 -8.06 8.96
CA PHE A 80 1.31 -8.40 10.34
C PHE A 80 0.56 -7.47 11.30
N GLN A 81 0.00 -8.04 12.37
CA GLN A 81 -0.64 -7.28 13.44
C GLN A 81 0.34 -6.23 14.01
N ASP A 82 1.61 -6.61 14.14
CA ASP A 82 2.73 -5.74 14.52
C ASP A 82 3.95 -6.06 13.63
N GLU A 83 4.21 -5.18 12.65
CA GLU A 83 5.30 -5.31 11.68
C GLU A 83 6.67 -5.24 12.35
N GLU A 84 6.85 -4.34 13.33
CA GLU A 84 8.13 -4.20 14.03
C GLU A 84 8.46 -5.49 14.78
N LYS A 85 7.49 -6.04 15.49
CA LYS A 85 7.65 -7.33 16.18
C LYS A 85 7.90 -8.47 15.18
N ALA A 86 7.20 -8.51 14.05
CA ALA A 86 7.45 -9.49 13.00
C ALA A 86 8.90 -9.40 12.48
N MET A 87 9.40 -8.19 12.25
CA MET A 87 10.77 -7.94 11.80
C MET A 87 11.80 -8.36 12.83
N GLN A 88 11.57 -8.11 14.12
CA GLN A 88 12.46 -8.59 15.18
C GLN A 88 12.46 -10.11 15.28
N SER A 89 11.31 -10.77 15.10
CA SER A 89 11.21 -12.23 15.03
C SER A 89 12.00 -12.79 13.84
N LEU A 90 11.86 -12.17 12.66
CA LEU A 90 12.59 -12.57 11.45
C LEU A 90 14.10 -12.47 11.66
N LYS A 91 14.56 -11.34 12.20
CA LYS A 91 15.99 -11.09 12.48
C LYS A 91 16.59 -12.13 13.42
N LYS A 92 15.79 -12.71 14.32
CA LYS A 92 16.23 -13.78 15.21
C LYS A 92 16.23 -15.14 14.51
N ARG A 93 15.15 -15.47 13.79
CA ARG A 93 14.98 -16.75 13.09
C ARG A 93 16.01 -16.94 11.99
N ASP A 94 16.19 -15.90 11.17
CA ASP A 94 16.96 -15.95 9.91
C ASP A 94 18.28 -15.17 9.99
N ALA A 95 18.82 -15.01 11.20
CA ALA A 95 20.00 -14.19 11.49
C ALA A 95 21.20 -14.49 10.58
N GLU A 96 21.49 -15.78 10.36
CA GLU A 96 22.62 -16.21 9.52
C GLU A 96 22.40 -15.86 8.05
N PHE A 97 21.19 -16.06 7.53
CA PHE A 97 20.88 -15.73 6.14
C PHE A 97 20.92 -14.22 5.91
N LEU A 98 20.32 -13.44 6.80
CA LEU A 98 20.38 -11.97 6.75
C LEU A 98 21.83 -11.46 6.84
N LYS A 99 22.70 -12.12 7.60
CA LYS A 99 24.13 -11.79 7.66
C LYS A 99 24.84 -12.04 6.32
N LEU A 100 24.51 -13.10 5.60
CA LEU A 100 25.03 -13.36 4.26
C LEU A 100 24.59 -12.27 3.27
N MET A 101 23.31 -11.89 3.30
CA MET A 101 22.75 -10.82 2.46
C MET A 101 23.46 -9.48 2.74
N LYS A 102 23.59 -9.11 4.02
CA LYS A 102 24.33 -7.91 4.44
C LYS A 102 25.75 -7.89 3.89
N LYS A 103 26.47 -9.01 4.01
CA LYS A 103 27.86 -9.11 3.54
C LYS A 103 27.95 -9.01 2.02
N LYS A 104 27.09 -9.71 1.28
CA LYS A 104 27.13 -9.74 -0.19
C LYS A 104 26.85 -8.38 -0.80
N TRP A 105 25.92 -7.63 -0.22
CA TRP A 105 25.45 -6.35 -0.78
C TRP A 105 25.87 -5.12 0.01
N SER A 106 26.73 -5.29 1.03
CA SER A 106 27.20 -4.21 1.90
C SER A 106 26.05 -3.41 2.53
N LEU A 107 25.04 -4.10 3.05
CA LEU A 107 23.84 -3.49 3.63
C LEU A 107 23.96 -3.31 5.16
N ASP A 108 23.30 -2.27 5.65
CA ASP A 108 22.97 -2.11 7.07
C ASP A 108 22.00 -3.20 7.55
N ASP A 109 21.82 -3.32 8.87
CA ASP A 109 20.83 -4.25 9.43
C ASP A 109 19.42 -3.95 8.91
N LEU A 110 18.68 -5.02 8.57
CA LEU A 110 17.29 -4.94 8.15
C LEU A 110 16.46 -4.14 9.19
N ASN A 111 15.72 -3.16 8.68
CA ASN A 111 14.85 -2.26 9.41
C ASN A 111 13.76 -1.66 8.49
N ALA A 112 12.83 -0.89 9.07
CA ALA A 112 11.68 -0.30 8.38
C ALA A 112 12.05 0.65 7.23
N THR A 113 13.27 1.18 7.20
CA THR A 113 13.72 2.15 6.18
C THR A 113 14.49 1.51 5.03
N ASN A 114 15.01 0.28 5.19
CA ASN A 114 15.87 -0.36 4.19
C ASN A 114 15.34 -1.72 3.67
N TRP A 115 14.19 -2.21 4.15
CA TRP A 115 13.63 -3.49 3.71
C TRP A 115 13.44 -3.58 2.17
N LYS A 116 13.10 -2.46 1.51
CA LYS A 116 12.97 -2.41 0.05
C LYS A 116 14.27 -2.75 -0.67
N ILE A 117 15.41 -2.36 -0.10
CA ILE A 117 16.73 -2.64 -0.67
C ILE A 117 17.00 -4.15 -0.62
N TYR A 118 16.64 -4.81 0.48
CA TYR A 118 16.69 -6.27 0.60
C TYR A 118 15.81 -6.95 -0.46
N LYS A 119 14.57 -6.48 -0.64
CA LYS A 119 13.64 -7.03 -1.63
C LYS A 119 14.15 -6.88 -3.06
N GLN A 120 14.66 -5.69 -3.41
CA GLN A 120 15.24 -5.41 -4.73
C GLN A 120 16.42 -6.32 -5.07
N HIS A 121 17.21 -6.71 -4.08
CA HIS A 121 18.29 -7.66 -4.31
C HIS A 121 17.83 -9.11 -4.34
N LEU A 122 16.76 -9.48 -3.65
CA LEU A 122 16.23 -10.84 -3.66
C LEU A 122 15.47 -11.17 -4.95
N VAL A 123 14.74 -10.21 -5.53
CA VAL A 123 13.89 -10.44 -6.71
C VAL A 123 14.65 -11.03 -7.91
N GLN A 124 15.95 -10.79 -8.01
CA GLN A 124 16.79 -11.38 -9.07
C GLN A 124 16.90 -12.91 -8.98
N TYR A 125 16.55 -13.51 -7.83
CA TYR A 125 16.61 -14.95 -7.57
C TYR A 125 15.22 -15.59 -7.48
N THR A 126 14.13 -14.84 -7.65
CA THR A 126 12.76 -15.40 -7.58
C THR A 126 12.51 -16.50 -8.62
N MET A 127 13.12 -16.40 -9.81
CA MET A 127 13.05 -17.42 -10.86
C MET A 127 14.36 -18.20 -11.05
N GLY A 128 15.32 -18.03 -10.14
CA GLY A 128 16.67 -18.56 -10.24
C GLY A 128 17.07 -19.35 -9.01
N LYS A 129 18.33 -19.81 -8.99
CA LYS A 129 18.92 -20.40 -7.79
C LYS A 129 19.60 -19.31 -6.98
N LEU A 130 19.49 -19.41 -5.66
CA LEU A 130 20.32 -18.65 -4.75
C LEU A 130 21.81 -18.99 -5.02
N PRO A 131 22.71 -17.99 -5.11
CA PRO A 131 24.13 -18.25 -5.33
C PRO A 131 24.81 -18.82 -4.07
N ASP A 132 25.94 -19.52 -4.26
CA ASP A 132 26.69 -20.18 -3.18
C ASP A 132 27.17 -19.22 -2.08
N ASP A 133 27.44 -17.96 -2.42
CA ASP A 133 27.86 -16.94 -1.45
C ASP A 133 26.70 -16.39 -0.59
N LEU A 134 25.46 -16.69 -0.97
CA LEU A 134 24.26 -16.61 -0.12
C LEU A 134 23.88 -17.99 0.46
N GLY A 135 24.73 -18.99 0.26
CA GLY A 135 24.63 -20.35 0.77
C GLY A 135 23.76 -21.30 -0.05
N GLY A 136 23.37 -20.92 -1.27
CA GLY A 136 22.75 -21.81 -2.25
C GLY A 136 21.51 -22.56 -1.73
N ASP A 137 21.38 -23.82 -2.12
CA ASP A 137 20.23 -24.67 -1.77
C ASP A 137 19.95 -24.75 -0.25
N LYS A 138 20.97 -24.54 0.60
CA LYS A 138 20.82 -24.54 2.07
C LYS A 138 19.86 -23.47 2.57
N TYR A 139 19.87 -22.29 1.95
CA TYR A 139 19.06 -21.14 2.38
C TYR A 139 17.90 -20.82 1.43
N GLU A 140 17.58 -21.71 0.49
CA GLU A 140 16.50 -21.49 -0.47
C GLU A 140 15.13 -21.37 0.21
N GLY A 141 14.88 -22.16 1.26
CA GLY A 141 13.65 -22.02 2.06
C GLY A 141 13.59 -20.68 2.81
N GLN A 142 14.69 -20.29 3.48
CA GLN A 142 14.79 -18.99 4.15
C GLN A 142 14.69 -17.82 3.17
N ARG A 143 15.18 -17.96 1.94
CA ARG A 143 15.00 -16.97 0.87
C ARG A 143 13.51 -16.72 0.63
N GLN A 144 12.74 -17.77 0.40
CA GLN A 144 11.29 -17.67 0.16
C GLN A 144 10.57 -17.06 1.36
N GLU A 145 10.93 -17.46 2.59
CA GLU A 145 10.31 -16.92 3.80
C GLU A 145 10.65 -15.44 4.04
N VAL A 146 11.87 -15.01 3.73
CA VAL A 146 12.27 -13.59 3.80
C VAL A 146 11.56 -12.80 2.69
N GLU A 147 11.44 -13.33 1.48
CA GLU A 147 10.66 -12.67 0.41
C GLU A 147 9.20 -12.48 0.81
N GLU A 148 8.55 -13.53 1.33
CA GLU A 148 7.17 -13.45 1.82
C GLU A 148 7.02 -12.38 2.91
N PHE A 149 7.96 -12.31 3.86
CA PHE A 149 7.97 -11.23 4.86
C PHE A 149 8.07 -9.83 4.23
N LEU A 150 8.95 -9.64 3.25
CA LEU A 150 9.14 -8.34 2.59
C LEU A 150 7.93 -7.95 1.73
N GLU A 151 7.17 -8.91 1.21
CA GLU A 151 5.87 -8.66 0.57
C GLU A 151 4.85 -8.13 1.59
N PHE A 152 4.80 -8.67 2.81
CA PHE A 152 3.93 -8.13 3.85
C PHE A 152 4.26 -6.69 4.27
N CYS A 153 5.55 -6.30 4.27
CA CYS A 153 5.95 -4.90 4.46
C CYS A 153 5.42 -3.99 3.32
N GLU A 154 5.46 -4.46 2.08
CA GLU A 154 4.90 -3.73 0.93
C GLU A 154 3.36 -3.60 1.03
N CYS A 155 2.68 -4.67 1.45
CA CYS A 155 1.24 -4.64 1.71
C CYS A 155 0.85 -3.62 2.78
N GLU A 156 1.63 -3.51 3.86
CA GLU A 156 1.40 -2.48 4.90
C GLU A 156 1.59 -1.08 4.33
N GLU A 157 2.63 -0.84 3.55
CA GLU A 157 2.82 0.46 2.89
C GLU A 157 1.65 0.81 1.95
N GLY A 158 1.21 -0.14 1.10
CA GLY A 158 0.07 0.03 0.21
C GLY A 158 -1.24 0.30 0.96
N ASN A 159 -1.45 -0.33 2.11
CA ASN A 159 -2.56 -0.03 3.01
C ASN A 159 -2.47 1.40 3.56
N GLN A 160 -1.31 1.85 4.01
CA GLN A 160 -1.12 3.20 4.53
C GLN A 160 -1.32 4.26 3.44
N GLU A 161 -0.86 4.02 2.22
CA GLU A 161 -1.12 4.89 1.07
C GLU A 161 -2.62 4.99 0.75
N THR A 162 -3.31 3.85 0.74
CA THR A 162 -4.76 3.77 0.54
C THR A 162 -5.52 4.59 1.59
N LEU A 163 -5.15 4.46 2.87
CA LEU A 163 -5.77 5.22 3.96
C LEU A 163 -5.49 6.72 3.85
N LYS A 164 -4.28 7.13 3.46
CA LYS A 164 -3.93 8.55 3.21
C LYS A 164 -4.77 9.14 2.08
N TYR A 165 -4.93 8.39 0.99
CA TYR A 165 -5.79 8.79 -0.12
C TYR A 165 -7.25 8.97 0.34
N ILE A 166 -7.80 7.99 1.05
CA ILE A 166 -9.18 8.01 1.57
C ILE A 166 -9.42 9.18 2.51
N ASN A 167 -8.48 9.47 3.40
CA ASN A 167 -8.59 10.63 4.31
C ASN A 167 -8.71 11.95 3.53
N SER A 168 -7.93 12.08 2.45
CA SER A 168 -7.94 13.27 1.60
C SER A 168 -9.21 13.36 0.77
N ALA A 169 -9.65 12.25 0.17
CA ALA A 169 -10.93 12.15 -0.54
C ALA A 169 -12.12 12.49 0.37
N ASN A 170 -12.16 11.92 1.57
CA ASN A 170 -13.18 12.18 2.57
C ASN A 170 -13.21 13.64 3.02
N HIS A 171 -12.05 14.27 3.15
CA HIS A 171 -11.98 15.70 3.46
C HIS A 171 -12.68 16.53 2.38
N LEU A 172 -12.35 16.28 1.10
CA LEU A 172 -12.95 17.00 -0.03
C LEU A 172 -14.46 16.77 -0.15
N LEU A 173 -14.92 15.53 0.00
CA LEU A 173 -16.34 15.17 -0.09
C LEU A 173 -17.16 15.77 1.07
N LYS A 174 -16.69 15.64 2.31
CA LYS A 174 -17.39 16.16 3.50
C LYS A 174 -17.45 17.69 3.50
N ALA A 175 -16.38 18.34 3.03
CA ALA A 175 -16.35 19.79 2.86
C ALA A 175 -17.12 20.28 1.62
N LYS A 176 -17.68 19.37 0.81
CA LYS A 176 -18.38 19.66 -0.45
C LYS A 176 -17.54 20.47 -1.44
N LEU A 177 -16.21 20.33 -1.38
CA LEU A 177 -15.29 20.98 -2.32
C LEU A 177 -15.30 20.29 -3.69
N VAL A 178 -15.72 19.02 -3.71
CA VAL A 178 -15.90 18.22 -4.91
C VAL A 178 -17.22 17.44 -4.81
N GLN A 179 -17.85 17.15 -5.94
CA GLN A 179 -19.07 16.34 -5.98
C GLN A 179 -18.78 14.83 -5.91
N ARG A 180 -17.62 14.42 -6.44
CA ARG A 180 -17.17 13.03 -6.48
C ARG A 180 -15.65 12.95 -6.54
N VAL A 181 -15.13 11.78 -6.23
CA VAL A 181 -13.71 11.41 -6.35
C VAL A 181 -13.58 10.09 -7.11
N SER A 182 -12.46 9.91 -7.80
CA SER A 182 -12.09 8.62 -8.39
C SER A 182 -11.57 7.67 -7.32
N LEU A 183 -11.79 6.38 -7.52
CA LEU A 183 -11.25 5.31 -6.69
C LEU A 183 -10.13 4.53 -7.40
N ASP A 184 -9.90 4.79 -8.69
CA ASP A 184 -8.85 4.16 -9.50
C ASP A 184 -7.47 4.13 -8.81
N PRO A 185 -7.02 5.19 -8.08
CA PRO A 185 -5.71 5.18 -7.43
C PRO A 185 -5.52 4.13 -6.33
N ILE A 186 -6.61 3.60 -5.75
CA ILE A 186 -6.52 2.62 -4.65
C ILE A 186 -6.82 1.19 -5.10
N ILE A 187 -7.30 0.98 -6.33
CA ILE A 187 -7.73 -0.34 -6.83
C ILE A 187 -6.58 -1.34 -6.85
N GLY A 188 -5.37 -0.89 -7.22
CA GLY A 188 -4.17 -1.76 -7.25
C GLY A 188 -3.71 -2.24 -5.88
N ASN A 189 -4.19 -1.64 -4.79
CA ASN A 189 -3.81 -1.98 -3.42
C ASN A 189 -4.85 -2.87 -2.72
N LEU A 190 -5.95 -3.22 -3.39
CA LEU A 190 -6.99 -4.08 -2.85
C LEU A 190 -6.81 -5.54 -3.29
N PRO A 191 -7.32 -6.52 -2.52
CA PRO A 191 -7.36 -7.92 -2.93
C PRO A 191 -8.04 -8.11 -4.30
N PHE A 192 -7.57 -9.07 -5.10
CA PHE A 192 -8.08 -9.25 -6.47
C PHE A 192 -9.58 -9.61 -6.52
N ASP A 193 -10.08 -10.29 -5.48
CA ASP A 193 -11.47 -10.71 -5.32
C ASP A 193 -12.35 -9.63 -4.67
N ASP A 194 -11.78 -8.47 -4.36
CA ASP A 194 -12.47 -7.35 -3.76
C ASP A 194 -13.57 -6.79 -4.69
N PRO A 195 -14.77 -6.47 -4.17
CA PRO A 195 -15.87 -5.96 -5.00
C PRO A 195 -15.51 -4.74 -5.85
N LEU A 196 -14.64 -3.85 -5.36
CA LEU A 196 -14.21 -2.66 -6.09
C LEU A 196 -13.30 -3.02 -7.27
N VAL A 197 -12.42 -4.01 -7.10
CA VAL A 197 -11.51 -4.51 -8.15
C VAL A 197 -12.30 -5.21 -9.26
N GLN A 198 -13.32 -5.99 -8.88
CA GLN A 198 -14.22 -6.66 -9.83
C GLN A 198 -15.02 -5.64 -10.67
N GLU A 199 -15.48 -4.54 -10.07
CA GLU A 199 -16.16 -3.46 -10.78
C GLU A 199 -15.22 -2.71 -11.77
N ALA A 200 -13.94 -2.63 -11.41
CA ALA A 200 -12.91 -1.98 -12.22
C ALA A 200 -12.43 -2.83 -13.41
N SER A 201 -12.60 -4.14 -13.35
CA SER A 201 -12.15 -5.06 -14.40
C SER A 201 -12.98 -4.90 -15.68
N PRO A 202 -12.37 -4.98 -16.88
CA PRO A 202 -13.12 -4.99 -18.13
C PRO A 202 -13.90 -6.32 -18.25
N SER A 203 -15.22 -6.21 -18.46
CA SER A 203 -16.11 -7.30 -18.85
C SER A 203 -15.84 -7.76 -20.28
#